data_AF-A0A2G6IU50-F1
#
_entry.id   AF-A0A2G6IU50-F1
#
_cell.length_a   1.000
_cell.length_b   1.000
_cell.length_c   1.000
_cell.angle_alpha   90.00
_cell.angle_beta   90.00
_cell.angle_gamma   90.00
#
_symmetry.space_group_name_H-M   'P 1'
#
loop_
_entity.id
_entity.type
_entity.pdbx_description
1 polymer ?
#
loop_
_entity_poly.entity_id
_entity_poly.type
_entity_poly.pdbx_seq_one_letter_code
_entity_poly.pdbx_strand_id
1 'polypeptide(L)' 'MSNLFWLSEAQMARLQPHFPKSHGRPRVDDRRVLS' A
#
# COMPACT_ATOMS: atom_id res chain seq x y z
N MET A 1 -6.25 -21.00 -8.89
CA MET A 1 -7.21 -19.90 -9.10
C MET A 1 -6.79 -18.76 -8.19
N SER A 2 -6.32 -17.64 -8.72
CA SER A 2 -5.83 -16.52 -7.92
C SER A 2 -7.00 -15.65 -7.46
N ASN A 3 -7.28 -15.66 -6.15
CA ASN A 3 -8.30 -14.83 -5.50
C ASN A 3 -7.85 -13.35 -5.43
N LEU A 4 -7.58 -12.75 -6.59
CA LEU A 4 -7.21 -11.34 -6.70
C LEU A 4 -8.49 -10.51 -6.67
N PHE A 5 -8.82 -9.99 -5.49
CA PHE A 5 -9.87 -8.99 -5.34
C PHE A 5 -9.26 -7.61 -5.49
N TRP A 6 -9.73 -6.86 -6.49
CA TRP A 6 -9.38 -5.45 -6.65
C TRP A 6 -10.30 -4.61 -5.77
N LEU A 7 -9.72 -3.72 -4.97
CA LEU A 7 -10.48 -2.75 -4.19
C LEU A 7 -11.02 -1.66 -5.12
N SER A 8 -12.27 -1.26 -4.92
CA SER A 8 -12.80 -0.06 -5.59
C SER A 8 -12.11 1.20 -5.07
N GLU A 9 -12.15 2.28 -5.84
CA GLU A 9 -11.56 3.56 -5.42
C GLU A 9 -12.12 4.05 -4.07
N ALA A 10 -13.42 3.84 -3.83
CA ALA A 10 -14.05 4.16 -2.55
C ALA A 10 -13.53 3.30 -1.39
N GLN A 11 -13.20 2.04 -1.63
CA GLN A 11 -12.58 1.17 -0.62
C GLN A 11 -11.12 1.56 -0.37
N MET A 12 -10.36 1.88 -1.42
CA MET A 12 -9.00 2.40 -1.30
C MET A 12 -8.94 3.70 -0.50
N ALA A 13 -9.87 4.63 -0.76
CA ALA A 13 -9.95 5.91 -0.04
C ALA A 13 -10.20 5.73 1.46
N ARG A 14 -10.97 4.71 1.87
CA ARG A 14 -11.20 4.39 3.29
C ARG A 14 -9.94 3.89 4.00
N LEU A 15 -9.06 3.18 3.29
CA LEU A 15 -7.80 2.66 3.84
C LEU A 15 -6.69 3.71 3.86
N GLN A 16 -6.83 4.78 3.06
CA GLN A 16 -5.79 5.79 2.89
C GLN A 16 -5.27 6.45 4.19
N PRO A 17 -6.11 6.78 5.18
CA PRO A 17 -5.65 7.39 6.44
C PRO A 17 -4.78 6.47 7.29
N HIS A 18 -4.87 5.16 7.09
CA HIS A 18 -4.13 4.16 7.85
C HIS A 18 -2.75 3.87 7.26
N PHE A 19 -2.46 4.37 6.05
CA PHE A 19 -1.13 4.20 5.49
C PHE A 19 -0.10 5.02 6.27
N PRO A 20 1.05 4.42 6.62
CA PRO A 20 2.12 5.15 7.27
C PRO A 20 2.57 6.30 6.37
N LYS A 21 2.61 7.51 6.93
CA LYS A 21 3.17 8.67 6.24
C LYS A 21 4.62 8.37 5.86
N SER A 22 5.07 8.86 4.71
CA SER A 22 6.49 8.79 4.39
C SER A 22 7.28 9.53 5.48
N HIS A 23 8.22 8.86 6.14
CA HIS A 23 8.98 9.41 7.27
C HIS A 23 10.09 10.39 6.82
N GLY A 24 9.83 11.20 5.78
CA GLY A 24 10.80 12.13 5.21
C GLY A 24 11.97 11.47 4.47
N ARG A 25 12.04 10.14 4.44
CA ARG A 25 12.97 9.38 3.59
C ARG A 25 12.22 8.92 2.35
N PRO A 26 12.73 9.17 1.13
CA PRO A 26 12.21 8.53 -0.07
C PRO A 26 12.14 7.03 0.18
N ARG A 27 11.01 6.39 -0.14
CA ARG A 27 10.91 4.93 -0.05
C ARG A 27 11.80 4.36 -1.15
N VAL A 28 13.04 4.03 -0.78
CA VAL A 28 14.07 3.58 -1.73
C VAL A 28 13.69 2.24 -2.34
N ASP A 29 12.91 1.39 -1.66
CA ASP A 29 12.50 0.09 -2.20
C ASP A 29 11.20 -0.45 -1.56
N ASP A 30 10.03 -0.02 -2.03
CA ASP A 30 8.75 -0.70 -1.69
C ASP A 30 8.59 -2.06 -2.42
N ARG A 31 9.59 -2.46 -3.23
CA ARG A 31 9.62 -3.73 -3.98
C ARG A 31 10.64 -4.75 -3.46
N ARG A 32 11.41 -4.43 -2.43
CA ARG A 32 12.30 -5.39 -1.76
C ARG A 32 12.03 -5.39 -0.27
N VAL A 33 11.06 -6.21 0.11
CA VAL A 33 11.08 -6.83 1.43
C VAL A 33 12.24 -7.81 1.41
N LEU A 34 13.35 -7.47 2.07
CA LEU A 34 14.34 -8.47 2.47
C LEU A 34 13.84 -9.16 3.74
N SER A 35 13.97 -10.48 3.72
CA SER A 35 13.62 -11.50 4.73
C SER A 35 13.66 -11.06 6.20
#